data_AF-A0A6J2TR48-F1
#
_entry.id   AF-A0A6J2TR48-F1
#
_cell.length_a   1.000
_cell.length_b   1.000
_cell.length_c   1.000
_cell.angle_alpha   90.00
_cell.angle_beta   90.00
_cell.angle_gamma   90.00
#
_symmetry.space_group_name_H-M   'P 1'
#
loop_
_entity.id
_entity.type
_entity.pdbx_description
1 polymer ?
#
loop_
_entity_poly.entity_id
_entity_poly.type
_entity_poly.pdbx_seq_one_letter_code
_entity_poly.pdbx_strand_id
1 'polypeptide(L)'
;MFSRSYRRRPKPMRQRPITNNGFLNYLREFVKLNSGMDVLEATKSGARCWKKLSHTEMESFRQMERSSDDVDNHSICDSSAPELGSSTTNESESLSKTDLRAMDICCPKKPSPPPCCPPKKKKKKPSCPEPPPCCPPPKRKPRCPKPKPRCPKPKPKCKPKKRACPKKKKPACGKRKKCSKPGPVMNNGYLNFIRAYRKKHCGLKPKELIMKAARAWCRLSEEKKNRYRRMACKVTTSCRHKRRRVCTGR
;
A
#
# COMPACT_ATOMS: atom_id res chain seq x y z
N MET A 1 -34.20 -14.40 -34.82
CA MET A 1 -33.32 -13.39 -34.20
C MET A 1 -32.59 -14.04 -33.02
N PHE A 2 -31.32 -14.41 -33.17
CA PHE A 2 -30.51 -14.99 -32.09
C PHE A 2 -29.53 -13.95 -31.56
N SER A 3 -29.75 -13.52 -30.32
CA SER A 3 -28.89 -12.57 -29.61
C SER A 3 -27.52 -13.19 -29.31
N ARG A 4 -26.49 -12.80 -30.06
CA ARG A 4 -25.10 -13.19 -29.82
C ARG A 4 -24.61 -12.62 -28.49
N SER A 5 -24.57 -13.45 -27.46
CA SER A 5 -23.94 -13.14 -26.18
C SER A 5 -22.42 -13.12 -26.32
N TYR A 6 -21.84 -11.91 -26.33
CA TYR A 6 -20.39 -11.73 -26.29
C TYR A 6 -19.83 -12.16 -24.92
N ARG A 7 -19.38 -13.41 -24.82
CA ARG A 7 -18.53 -13.86 -23.70
C ARG A 7 -17.23 -13.08 -23.77
N ARG A 8 -17.04 -12.13 -22.84
CA ARG A 8 -15.78 -11.39 -22.68
C ARG A 8 -14.67 -12.42 -22.40
N ARG A 9 -13.74 -12.59 -23.35
CA ARG A 9 -12.53 -13.39 -23.12
C ARG A 9 -11.79 -12.80 -21.91
N PRO A 10 -11.40 -13.63 -20.92
CA PRO A 10 -10.61 -13.17 -19.78
C PRO A 10 -9.31 -12.57 -20.32
N LYS A 11 -9.02 -11.32 -19.93
CA LYS A 11 -7.76 -10.67 -20.33
C LYS A 11 -6.60 -11.48 -19.75
N PRO A 12 -5.56 -11.79 -20.55
CA PRO A 12 -4.38 -12.46 -20.03
C PRO A 12 -3.83 -11.63 -18.88
N MET A 13 -3.65 -12.28 -17.73
CA MET A 13 -3.06 -11.65 -16.56
C MET A 13 -1.64 -11.24 -16.95
N ARG A 14 -1.40 -9.92 -17.06
CA ARG A 14 -0.04 -9.40 -17.25
C ARG A 14 0.82 -9.95 -16.12
N GLN A 15 1.81 -10.76 -16.48
CA GLN A 15 2.77 -11.30 -15.52
C GLN A 15 3.42 -10.10 -14.83
N ARG A 16 3.30 -10.05 -13.50
CA ARG A 16 3.82 -8.91 -12.74
C ARG A 16 5.34 -8.93 -12.84
N PRO A 17 5.99 -7.76 -13.01
CA PRO A 17 7.44 -7.68 -13.00
C PRO A 17 7.95 -8.35 -11.72
N ILE A 18 8.82 -9.33 -11.91
CA ILE A 18 9.23 -10.18 -10.82
C ILE A 18 10.19 -9.40 -9.93
N THR A 19 10.00 -9.58 -8.63
CA THR A 19 10.85 -8.99 -7.61
C THR A 19 12.15 -9.78 -7.52
N ASN A 20 13.31 -9.13 -7.43
CA ASN A 20 14.64 -9.74 -7.18
C ASN A 20 14.78 -10.47 -5.82
N ASN A 21 13.68 -10.99 -5.26
CA ASN A 21 13.63 -11.66 -3.97
C ASN A 21 13.46 -13.16 -4.21
N GLY A 22 14.56 -13.92 -4.11
CA GLY A 22 14.57 -15.37 -4.35
C GLY A 22 13.55 -16.13 -3.52
N PHE A 23 13.18 -15.63 -2.32
CA PHE A 23 12.12 -16.25 -1.52
C PHE A 23 10.74 -16.21 -2.20
N LEU A 24 10.42 -15.12 -2.91
CA LEU A 24 9.14 -14.99 -3.60
C LEU A 24 9.09 -15.85 -4.85
N ASN A 25 10.23 -16.03 -5.53
CA ASN A 25 10.37 -16.95 -6.66
C ASN A 25 10.18 -18.38 -6.20
N TYR A 26 10.84 -18.76 -5.10
CA TYR A 26 10.62 -20.04 -4.46
C TYR A 26 9.17 -20.26 -4.03
N LEU A 27 8.53 -19.30 -3.35
CA LEU A 27 7.13 -19.44 -2.95
C LEU A 27 6.19 -19.61 -4.15
N ARG A 28 6.51 -19.00 -5.30
CA ARG A 28 5.73 -19.16 -6.52
C ARG A 28 5.80 -20.60 -7.02
N GLU A 29 6.99 -21.16 -7.14
CA GLU A 29 7.18 -22.57 -7.52
C GLU A 29 6.60 -23.54 -6.49
N PHE A 30 6.78 -23.24 -5.19
CA PHE A 30 6.23 -24.04 -4.10
C PHE A 30 4.69 -24.13 -4.17
N VAL A 31 4.00 -23.02 -4.45
CA VAL A 31 2.54 -23.01 -4.60
C VAL A 31 2.09 -23.75 -5.86
N LYS A 32 2.84 -23.66 -6.97
CA LYS A 32 2.56 -24.44 -8.19
C LYS A 32 2.62 -25.95 -7.93
N LEU A 33 3.67 -26.40 -7.24
CA LEU A 33 3.87 -27.81 -6.89
C LEU A 33 2.83 -28.34 -5.89
N ASN A 34 2.25 -27.46 -5.07
CA ASN A 34 1.25 -27.81 -4.05
C ASN A 34 -0.14 -27.28 -4.41
N SER A 35 -0.56 -27.50 -5.67
CA SER A 35 -1.89 -27.12 -6.15
C SER A 35 -2.98 -27.94 -5.44
N GLY A 36 -3.60 -27.33 -4.42
CA GLY A 36 -4.57 -28.00 -3.55
C GLY A 36 -4.43 -27.59 -2.08
N MET A 37 -3.30 -27.00 -1.71
CA MET A 37 -3.10 -26.42 -0.39
C MET A 37 -3.71 -25.00 -0.33
N ASP A 38 -4.35 -24.67 0.79
CA ASP A 38 -4.78 -23.29 1.05
C ASP A 38 -3.60 -22.32 0.98
N VAL A 39 -3.80 -21.16 0.37
CA VAL A 39 -2.72 -20.18 0.11
C VAL A 39 -2.00 -19.78 1.40
N LEU A 40 -2.73 -19.64 2.52
CA LEU A 40 -2.12 -19.29 3.80
C LEU A 40 -1.26 -20.43 4.34
N GLU A 41 -1.71 -21.67 4.18
CA GLU A 41 -0.97 -22.85 4.63
C GLU A 41 0.25 -23.11 3.74
N ALA A 42 0.11 -22.96 2.42
CA ALA A 42 1.23 -23.03 1.47
C ALA A 42 2.30 -21.98 1.79
N THR A 43 1.91 -20.76 2.16
CA THR A 43 2.85 -19.70 2.55
C THR A 43 3.61 -20.07 3.83
N LYS A 44 2.94 -20.63 4.85
CA LYS A 44 3.59 -21.05 6.10
C LYS A 44 4.52 -22.24 5.88
N SER A 45 4.08 -23.24 5.13
CA SER A 45 4.86 -24.44 4.82
C SER A 45 6.07 -24.09 3.95
N GLY A 46 5.87 -23.30 2.90
CA GLY A 46 6.95 -22.77 2.06
C GLY A 46 7.95 -21.95 2.88
N ALA A 47 7.51 -21.09 3.81
CA ALA A 47 8.42 -20.36 4.68
C ALA A 47 9.26 -21.26 5.61
N ARG A 48 8.73 -22.42 6.01
CA ARG A 48 9.50 -23.42 6.79
C ARG A 48 10.50 -24.16 5.91
N CYS A 49 10.10 -24.55 4.71
CA CYS A 49 10.97 -25.22 3.75
C CYS A 49 12.10 -24.31 3.25
N TRP A 50 11.82 -23.02 3.02
CA TRP A 50 12.84 -22.02 2.68
C TRP A 50 13.98 -21.92 3.70
N LYS A 51 13.66 -22.06 5.00
CA LYS A 51 14.69 -22.05 6.05
C LYS A 51 15.57 -23.30 6.09
N LYS A 52 15.13 -24.38 5.45
CA LYS A 52 15.84 -25.66 5.37
C LYS A 52 16.63 -25.81 4.07
N LEU A 53 16.34 -24.99 3.06
CA LEU A 53 17.09 -24.94 1.81
C LEU A 53 18.53 -24.53 2.08
N SER A 54 19.46 -25.14 1.36
CA SER A 54 20.86 -24.76 1.39
C SER A 54 21.08 -23.39 0.75
N HIS A 55 22.23 -22.78 1.01
CA HIS A 55 22.56 -21.47 0.44
C HIS A 55 22.64 -21.52 -1.10
N THR A 56 23.18 -22.59 -1.67
CA THR A 56 23.28 -22.78 -3.12
C THR A 56 21.91 -22.90 -3.77
N GLU A 57 20.98 -23.63 -3.17
CA GLU A 57 19.58 -23.69 -3.65
C GLU A 57 18.88 -22.35 -3.50
N MET A 58 19.08 -21.63 -2.38
CA MET A 58 18.51 -20.28 -2.24
C MET A 58 19.03 -19.30 -3.30
N GLU A 59 20.27 -19.47 -3.75
CA GLU A 59 20.89 -18.64 -4.78
C GLU A 59 20.36 -18.96 -6.18
N SER A 60 20.05 -20.23 -6.49
CA SER A 60 19.45 -20.60 -7.78
C SER A 60 18.09 -19.90 -7.99
N PHE A 61 17.26 -19.80 -6.95
CA PHE A 61 15.99 -19.07 -7.01
C PHE A 61 16.15 -17.55 -7.16
N ARG A 62 17.33 -16.99 -6.86
CA ARG A 62 17.64 -15.58 -7.14
C ARG A 62 18.06 -15.36 -8.59
N GLN A 63 18.64 -16.38 -9.22
CA GLN A 63 19.21 -16.32 -10.57
C GLN A 63 18.26 -16.82 -11.67
N MET A 64 17.21 -17.56 -11.31
CA MET A 64 16.24 -18.21 -12.21
C MET A 64 15.61 -17.31 -13.28
N GLU A 65 15.67 -15.98 -13.15
CA GLU A 65 15.01 -15.05 -14.10
C GLU A 65 15.97 -14.23 -14.94
N ARG A 66 17.28 -14.37 -14.73
CA ARG A 66 18.24 -13.58 -15.50
C ARG A 66 18.54 -14.19 -16.88
N SER A 67 18.03 -15.38 -17.18
CA SER A 67 18.41 -16.13 -18.39
C SER A 67 17.31 -16.27 -19.44
N SER A 68 16.15 -15.62 -19.30
CA SER A 68 14.99 -15.93 -20.17
C SER A 68 14.56 -14.83 -21.14
N ASP A 69 15.23 -13.68 -21.21
CA ASP A 69 14.79 -12.56 -22.08
C ASP A 69 15.88 -12.00 -23.04
N ASP A 70 17.05 -12.64 -23.16
CA ASP A 70 18.13 -12.16 -24.05
C ASP A 70 18.44 -13.12 -25.22
N VAL A 71 17.41 -13.75 -25.79
CA VAL A 71 17.51 -14.36 -27.12
C VAL A 71 16.32 -13.90 -27.94
N ASP A 72 16.60 -13.38 -29.14
CA ASP A 72 15.65 -12.88 -30.15
C ASP A 72 15.13 -11.44 -29.98
N ASN A 73 16.06 -10.49 -29.95
CA ASN A 73 15.85 -9.23 -30.67
C ASN A 73 17.09 -8.82 -31.46
N HIS A 74 17.69 -9.79 -32.16
CA HIS A 74 18.55 -9.52 -33.29
C HIS A 74 17.71 -9.63 -34.57
N SER A 75 17.43 -8.47 -35.15
CA SER A 75 17.41 -8.24 -36.60
C SER A 75 16.93 -9.38 -37.50
N ILE A 76 15.68 -9.29 -37.97
CA ILE A 76 15.37 -9.35 -39.40
C ILE A 76 14.13 -8.50 -39.64
N CYS A 77 14.38 -7.31 -40.20
CA CYS A 77 13.46 -6.73 -41.14
C CYS A 77 13.47 -7.62 -42.39
N ASP A 78 12.39 -8.32 -42.69
CA ASP A 78 11.96 -8.35 -44.08
C ASP A 78 10.46 -8.55 -44.20
N SER A 79 9.96 -7.84 -45.20
CA SER A 79 8.58 -7.76 -45.63
C SER A 79 8.17 -9.07 -46.26
N SER A 80 6.97 -9.56 -45.98
CA SER A 80 6.00 -10.08 -46.97
C SER A 80 4.84 -10.79 -46.27
N ALA A 81 3.62 -10.32 -46.56
CA ALA A 81 2.39 -11.11 -46.42
C ALA A 81 2.44 -12.26 -47.45
N PRO A 82 1.79 -13.41 -47.17
CA PRO A 82 0.44 -13.59 -47.72
C PRO A 82 -0.53 -14.48 -46.91
N GLU A 83 -1.82 -14.22 -47.19
CA GLU A 83 -2.94 -15.14 -47.44
C GLU A 83 -3.30 -16.26 -46.43
N LEU A 84 -4.54 -16.11 -45.94
CA LEU A 84 -5.58 -17.12 -45.72
C LEU A 84 -5.30 -18.57 -46.19
N GLY A 85 -5.33 -19.50 -45.23
CA GLY A 85 -5.45 -20.94 -45.49
C GLY A 85 -6.17 -21.63 -44.33
N SER A 86 -7.43 -21.99 -44.55
CA SER A 86 -8.24 -22.86 -43.70
C SER A 86 -7.74 -24.30 -43.82
N SER A 87 -7.51 -25.01 -42.72
CA SER A 87 -7.71 -26.47 -42.73
C SER A 87 -7.90 -27.05 -41.34
N THR A 88 -9.01 -27.77 -41.22
CA THR A 88 -9.36 -28.76 -40.21
C THR A 88 -8.42 -29.96 -40.25
N THR A 89 -7.97 -30.47 -39.11
CA THR A 89 -7.90 -31.93 -38.85
C THR A 89 -7.97 -32.22 -37.34
N ASN A 90 -8.72 -33.28 -37.04
CA ASN A 90 -8.82 -33.95 -35.76
C ASN A 90 -7.55 -34.77 -35.49
N GLU A 91 -7.18 -34.92 -34.22
CA GLU A 91 -6.56 -36.12 -33.61
C GLU A 91 -6.42 -35.80 -32.10
N SER A 92 -7.19 -36.39 -31.19
CA SER A 92 -7.03 -37.71 -30.55
C SER A 92 -5.65 -37.98 -29.96
N GLU A 93 -5.66 -38.67 -28.81
CA GLU A 93 -4.53 -39.12 -27.99
C GLU A 93 -3.94 -38.09 -27.01
N SER A 94 -3.58 -38.43 -25.78
CA SER A 94 -3.65 -39.69 -25.04
C SER A 94 -3.68 -39.33 -23.55
N LEU A 95 -4.66 -39.88 -22.84
CA LEU A 95 -4.74 -39.81 -21.39
C LEU A 95 -3.72 -40.81 -20.82
N SER A 96 -2.46 -40.41 -20.68
CA SER A 96 -1.48 -41.20 -19.94
C SER A 96 -1.74 -41.03 -18.44
N LYS A 97 -2.53 -41.98 -17.95
CA LYS A 97 -2.77 -42.30 -16.55
C LYS A 97 -1.43 -42.66 -15.90
N THR A 98 -0.70 -41.65 -15.43
CA THR A 98 0.50 -41.86 -14.64
C THR A 98 0.07 -42.19 -13.22
N ASP A 99 0.32 -43.46 -12.88
CA ASP A 99 0.30 -44.04 -11.54
C ASP A 99 0.80 -43.05 -10.48
N LEU A 100 -0.14 -42.48 -9.74
CA LEU A 100 0.09 -41.88 -8.43
C LEU A 100 0.45 -43.02 -7.47
N ARG A 101 1.70 -43.49 -7.57
CA ARG A 101 2.31 -44.26 -6.49
C ARG A 101 2.20 -43.41 -5.23
N ALA A 102 1.43 -43.93 -4.29
CA ALA A 102 1.39 -43.50 -2.91
C ALA A 102 2.82 -43.44 -2.36
N MET A 103 3.42 -42.26 -2.44
CA MET A 103 4.54 -41.92 -1.58
C MET A 103 3.90 -41.69 -0.22
N ASP A 104 3.84 -42.76 0.57
CA ASP A 104 3.70 -42.68 2.02
C ASP A 104 4.82 -41.78 2.53
N ILE A 105 4.51 -40.48 2.61
CA ILE A 105 5.31 -39.49 3.29
C ILE A 105 5.17 -39.84 4.76
N CYS A 106 6.02 -40.76 5.16
CA CYS A 106 6.33 -41.13 6.52
C CYS A 106 6.55 -39.82 7.27
N CYS A 107 5.57 -39.42 8.07
CA CYS A 107 5.60 -38.19 8.83
C CYS A 107 6.71 -38.36 9.88
N PRO A 108 7.90 -37.73 9.74
CA PRO A 108 8.93 -37.93 10.74
C PRO A 108 8.41 -37.30 12.03
N LYS A 109 8.34 -38.14 13.08
CA LYS A 109 8.02 -37.75 14.44
C LYS A 109 8.73 -36.44 14.76
N LYS A 110 7.95 -35.43 15.18
CA LYS A 110 8.44 -34.09 15.54
C LYS A 110 9.66 -34.26 16.47
N PRO A 111 10.85 -33.77 16.08
CA PRO A 111 11.96 -33.71 17.03
C PRO A 111 11.51 -32.84 18.21
N SER A 112 11.74 -33.36 19.42
CA SER A 112 11.53 -32.64 20.67
C SER A 112 12.22 -31.28 20.59
N PRO A 113 11.60 -30.22 21.14
CA PRO A 113 12.20 -28.89 21.14
C PRO A 113 13.56 -28.96 21.83
N PRO A 114 14.62 -28.41 21.22
CA PRO A 114 15.94 -28.40 21.84
C PRO A 114 15.85 -27.69 23.20
N PRO A 115 16.62 -28.16 24.21
CA PRO A 115 16.63 -27.55 25.53
C PRO A 115 16.94 -26.05 25.40
N CYS A 116 16.12 -25.26 26.07
CA CYS A 116 16.14 -23.81 26.06
C CYS A 116 17.57 -23.30 26.15
N CYS A 117 18.04 -22.62 25.09
CA CYS A 117 19.33 -21.97 25.12
C CYS A 117 19.40 -21.04 26.34
N PRO A 118 20.50 -21.04 27.10
CA PRO A 118 20.68 -20.10 28.19
C PRO A 118 20.53 -18.68 27.65
N PRO A 119 19.87 -17.77 28.40
CA PRO A 119 19.61 -16.41 27.94
C PRO A 119 20.93 -15.75 27.57
N LYS A 120 21.13 -15.53 26.26
CA LYS A 120 22.28 -14.77 25.76
C LYS A 120 22.27 -13.43 26.48
N LYS A 121 23.26 -13.22 27.37
CA LYS A 121 23.52 -11.94 28.03
C LYS A 121 23.50 -10.87 26.95
N LYS A 122 22.48 -10.02 26.97
CA LYS A 122 22.34 -8.92 26.01
C LYS A 122 23.58 -8.06 26.17
N LYS A 123 24.55 -8.18 25.25
CA LYS A 123 25.65 -7.23 25.14
C LYS A 123 25.00 -5.85 25.05
N LYS A 124 25.25 -5.01 26.06
CA LYS A 124 24.81 -3.61 26.07
C LYS A 124 25.27 -3.03 24.74
N LYS A 125 24.32 -2.59 23.91
CA LYS A 125 24.66 -1.86 22.69
C LYS A 125 25.58 -0.71 23.12
N PRO A 126 26.71 -0.47 22.43
CA PRO A 126 27.49 0.74 22.67
C PRO A 126 26.52 1.93 22.56
N SER A 127 26.60 2.82 23.54
CA SER A 127 25.83 4.06 23.57
C SER A 127 25.93 4.70 22.19
N CYS A 128 24.78 5.01 21.59
CA CYS A 128 24.76 5.81 20.37
C CYS A 128 25.63 7.06 20.61
N PRO A 129 26.54 7.41 19.69
CA PRO A 129 27.31 8.64 19.80
C PRO A 129 26.33 9.79 20.01
N GLU A 130 26.62 10.63 21.00
CA GLU A 130 25.79 11.79 21.31
C GLU A 130 25.55 12.59 20.03
N PRO A 131 24.30 12.98 19.74
CA PRO A 131 24.03 13.82 18.59
C PRO A 131 24.86 15.10 18.72
N PRO A 132 25.52 15.56 17.63
CA PRO A 132 26.30 16.78 17.68
C PRO A 132 25.45 17.94 18.22
N PRO A 133 26.05 18.85 19.00
CA PRO A 133 25.32 19.95 19.61
C PRO A 133 24.54 20.70 18.53
N CYS A 134 23.23 20.83 18.75
CA CYS A 134 22.33 21.53 17.85
C CYS A 134 22.92 22.89 17.48
N CYS A 135 23.04 23.17 16.18
CA CYS A 135 23.49 24.46 15.68
C CYS A 135 22.75 25.60 16.39
N PRO A 136 23.45 26.66 16.83
CA PRO A 136 22.81 27.79 17.47
C PRO A 136 21.72 28.36 16.55
N PRO A 137 20.55 28.71 17.09
CA PRO A 137 19.46 29.24 16.28
C PRO A 137 19.95 30.48 15.52
N PRO A 138 19.61 30.61 14.22
CA PRO A 138 20.07 31.74 13.42
C PRO A 138 19.62 33.05 14.06
N LYS A 139 20.58 33.95 14.30
CA LYS A 139 20.34 35.30 14.82
C LYS A 139 19.26 35.96 13.95
N ARG A 140 18.15 36.34 14.57
CA ARG A 140 17.00 36.96 13.90
C ARG A 140 17.49 38.22 13.20
N LYS A 141 17.41 38.26 11.87
CA LYS A 141 17.72 39.47 11.09
C LYS A 141 16.91 40.66 11.64
N PRO A 142 17.48 41.88 11.69
CA PRO A 142 16.76 43.08 12.11
C PRO A 142 15.49 43.23 11.28
N ARG A 143 14.38 43.48 11.97
CA ARG A 143 13.06 43.67 11.33
C ARG A 143 13.19 44.85 10.37
N CYS A 144 12.82 44.65 9.10
CA CYS A 144 12.72 45.75 8.15
C CYS A 144 11.85 46.87 8.74
N PRO A 145 12.21 48.15 8.51
CA PRO A 145 11.42 49.29 8.99
C PRO A 145 9.97 49.15 8.50
N LYS A 146 9.02 49.37 9.42
CA LYS A 146 7.59 49.33 9.12
C LYS A 146 7.30 50.28 7.95
N PRO A 147 6.60 49.83 6.88
CA PRO A 147 6.21 50.72 5.79
C PRO A 147 5.34 51.85 6.33
N LYS A 148 5.64 53.08 5.89
CA LYS A 148 4.90 54.30 6.22
C LYS A 148 3.39 54.10 5.95
N PRO A 149 2.50 54.62 6.81
CA PRO A 149 1.06 54.53 6.59
C PRO A 149 0.70 55.19 5.26
N ARG A 150 0.16 54.41 4.32
CA ARG A 150 -0.42 54.95 3.09
C ARG A 150 -1.69 55.74 3.44
N CYS A 151 -1.93 56.81 2.69
CA CYS A 151 -3.02 57.76 2.84
C CYS A 151 -4.39 57.07 3.04
N PRO A 152 -5.29 57.65 3.86
CA PRO A 152 -6.61 57.09 4.15
C PRO A 152 -7.44 57.01 2.86
N LYS A 153 -7.65 55.79 2.36
CA LYS A 153 -8.65 55.56 1.31
C LYS A 153 -10.03 56.00 1.83
N PRO A 154 -10.85 56.69 1.02
CA PRO A 154 -12.20 57.08 1.39
C PRO A 154 -13.00 55.86 1.82
N LYS A 155 -13.61 55.95 3.02
CA LYS A 155 -14.38 54.86 3.63
C LYS A 155 -15.59 54.53 2.74
N PRO A 156 -15.76 53.28 2.28
CA PRO A 156 -17.00 52.90 1.59
C PRO A 156 -18.18 53.12 2.54
N LYS A 157 -19.20 53.85 2.06
CA LYS A 157 -20.44 54.15 2.80
C LYS A 157 -20.95 52.86 3.46
N CYS A 158 -20.91 52.84 4.79
CA CYS A 158 -21.29 51.67 5.59
C CYS A 158 -22.77 51.39 5.40
N LYS A 159 -23.12 50.20 4.92
CA LYS A 159 -24.51 49.70 4.95
C LYS A 159 -25.00 49.71 6.41
N PRO A 160 -26.27 50.07 6.67
CA PRO A 160 -26.83 50.15 8.01
C PRO A 160 -26.61 48.84 8.77
N LYS A 161 -26.06 48.94 9.99
CA LYS A 161 -25.84 47.81 10.89
C LYS A 161 -27.19 47.15 11.17
N LYS A 162 -27.45 45.99 10.55
CA LYS A 162 -28.57 45.12 10.94
C LYS A 162 -28.45 44.88 12.45
N ARG A 163 -29.51 45.23 13.19
CA ARG A 163 -29.64 45.03 14.64
C ARG A 163 -29.19 43.60 14.94
N ALA A 164 -28.16 43.47 15.77
CA ALA A 164 -27.57 42.19 16.10
C ALA A 164 -28.67 41.30 16.71
N CYS A 165 -29.06 40.24 16.00
CA CYS A 165 -30.02 39.28 16.52
C CYS A 165 -29.54 38.81 17.91
N PRO A 166 -30.42 38.78 18.92
CA PRO A 166 -30.06 38.32 20.26
C PRO A 166 -29.44 36.94 20.12
N LYS A 167 -28.16 36.83 20.51
CA LYS A 167 -27.41 35.57 20.47
C LYS A 167 -28.11 34.61 21.42
N LYS A 168 -28.98 33.74 20.89
CA LYS A 168 -29.58 32.63 21.64
C LYS A 168 -28.43 31.92 22.38
N LYS A 169 -28.44 31.99 23.72
CA LYS A 169 -27.48 31.28 24.56
C LYS A 169 -27.59 29.81 24.18
N LYS A 170 -26.59 29.28 23.47
CA LYS A 170 -26.58 27.86 23.11
C LYS A 170 -26.69 27.08 24.43
N PRO A 171 -27.58 26.08 24.53
CA PRO A 171 -27.71 25.30 25.75
C PRO A 171 -26.32 24.82 26.14
N ALA A 172 -25.97 25.00 27.41
CA ALA A 172 -24.69 24.57 27.97
C ALA A 172 -24.58 23.06 27.72
N CYS A 173 -23.93 22.70 26.61
CA CYS A 173 -23.69 21.32 26.27
C CYS A 173 -22.74 20.82 27.37
N GLY A 174 -23.30 20.10 28.34
CA GLY A 174 -22.59 19.58 29.51
C GLY A 174 -21.26 18.97 29.07
N LYS A 175 -20.21 19.18 29.87
CA LYS A 175 -18.79 18.93 29.56
C LYS A 175 -18.57 17.58 28.85
N ARG A 176 -18.84 17.51 27.54
CA ARG A 176 -18.64 16.30 26.75
C ARG A 176 -17.16 16.04 26.79
N LYS A 177 -16.75 14.85 27.26
CA LYS A 177 -15.36 14.40 27.28
C LYS A 177 -14.75 14.81 25.95
N LYS A 178 -13.86 15.81 25.97
CA LYS A 178 -13.39 16.47 24.74
C LYS A 178 -12.76 15.40 23.87
N CYS A 179 -13.41 15.06 22.76
CA CYS A 179 -12.82 14.15 21.79
C CYS A 179 -11.45 14.71 21.42
N SER A 180 -10.40 13.90 21.55
CA SER A 180 -9.03 14.28 21.17
C SER A 180 -9.05 14.99 19.82
N LYS A 181 -8.47 16.20 19.74
CA LYS A 181 -8.47 17.03 18.53
C LYS A 181 -7.98 16.16 17.36
N PRO A 182 -8.75 15.97 16.29
CA PRO A 182 -8.30 15.16 15.17
C PRO A 182 -7.07 15.82 14.58
N GLY A 183 -5.99 15.06 14.37
CA GLY A 183 -4.75 15.55 13.78
C GLY A 183 -4.94 16.11 12.37
N PRO A 184 -3.88 16.55 11.68
CA PRO A 184 -3.95 17.12 10.34
C PRO A 184 -4.66 16.21 9.31
N VAL A 185 -5.17 16.79 8.22
CA VAL A 185 -5.69 16.00 7.09
C VAL A 185 -4.53 15.29 6.41
N MET A 186 -4.66 13.98 6.23
CA MET A 186 -3.61 13.13 5.68
C MET A 186 -3.84 12.87 4.18
N ASN A 187 -2.79 12.48 3.46
CA ASN A 187 -2.86 12.07 2.04
C ASN A 187 -3.46 10.65 1.83
N ASN A 188 -4.01 10.02 2.87
CA ASN A 188 -4.63 8.71 2.73
C ASN A 188 -6.13 8.81 3.05
N GLY A 189 -6.97 8.37 2.11
CA GLY A 189 -8.43 8.38 2.27
C GLY A 189 -8.90 7.57 3.49
N TYR A 190 -8.28 6.41 3.74
CA TYR A 190 -8.59 5.58 4.90
C TYR A 190 -8.29 6.28 6.22
N LEU A 191 -7.15 6.97 6.33
CA LEU A 191 -6.78 7.70 7.55
C LEU A 191 -7.71 8.90 7.79
N ASN A 192 -8.16 9.57 6.73
CA ASN A 192 -9.19 10.60 6.84
C ASN A 192 -10.54 10.05 7.29
N PHE A 193 -10.89 8.83 6.89
CA PHE A 193 -12.07 8.15 7.42
C PHE A 193 -11.92 7.80 8.90
N ILE A 194 -10.78 7.25 9.35
CA ILE A 194 -10.53 7.01 10.78
C ILE A 194 -10.71 8.29 11.58
N ARG A 195 -10.26 9.46 11.08
CA ARG A 195 -10.47 10.75 11.74
C ARG A 195 -11.95 11.08 11.90
N ALA A 196 -12.75 10.90 10.86
CA ALA A 196 -14.20 11.09 10.93
C ALA A 196 -14.86 10.07 11.89
N TYR A 197 -14.38 8.83 11.88
CA TYR A 197 -14.85 7.75 12.74
C TYR A 197 -14.58 8.04 14.23
N ARG A 198 -13.37 8.52 14.57
CA ARG A 198 -13.00 8.97 15.93
C ARG A 198 -13.90 10.08 16.46
N LYS A 199 -14.36 10.98 15.59
CA LYS A 199 -15.26 12.07 15.99
C LYS A 199 -16.63 11.56 16.41
N LYS A 200 -17.11 10.47 15.81
CA LYS A 200 -18.40 9.84 16.12
C LYS A 200 -18.31 8.85 17.29
N HIS A 201 -17.17 8.18 17.43
CA HIS A 201 -16.96 7.13 18.44
C HIS A 201 -15.87 7.53 19.43
N CYS A 202 -16.11 8.63 20.15
CA CYS A 202 -15.26 9.05 21.25
C CYS A 202 -15.42 8.12 22.46
N GLY A 203 -14.31 7.77 23.12
CA GLY A 203 -14.31 6.90 24.30
C GLY A 203 -13.83 5.46 24.05
N LEU A 204 -13.72 5.03 22.79
CA LEU A 204 -13.10 3.73 22.47
C LEU A 204 -11.59 3.78 22.65
N LYS A 205 -11.01 2.66 23.10
CA LYS A 205 -9.54 2.48 23.11
C LYS A 205 -9.01 2.56 21.67
N PRO A 206 -7.82 3.14 21.42
CA PRO A 206 -7.28 3.30 20.08
C PRO A 206 -7.24 2.02 19.25
N LYS A 207 -6.86 0.88 19.86
CA LYS A 207 -6.80 -0.43 19.19
C LYS A 207 -8.18 -0.89 18.69
N GLU A 208 -9.19 -0.87 19.55
CA GLU A 208 -10.57 -1.23 19.21
C GLU A 208 -11.17 -0.30 18.17
N LEU A 209 -10.86 0.99 18.28
CA LEU A 209 -11.31 2.00 17.34
C LEU A 209 -10.79 1.71 15.93
N ILE A 210 -9.51 1.37 15.78
CA ILE A 210 -8.90 1.03 14.49
C ILE A 210 -9.54 -0.25 13.93
N MET A 211 -9.73 -1.28 14.75
CA MET A 211 -10.37 -2.53 14.31
C MET A 211 -11.81 -2.31 13.82
N LYS A 212 -12.63 -1.56 14.58
CA LYS A 212 -14.01 -1.23 14.20
C LYS A 212 -14.06 -0.32 12.97
N ALA A 213 -13.15 0.66 12.87
CA ALA A 213 -13.04 1.52 11.70
C ALA A 213 -12.64 0.73 10.44
N ALA A 214 -11.70 -0.21 10.53
CA ALA A 214 -11.33 -1.05 9.40
C ALA A 214 -12.54 -1.83 8.85
N ARG A 215 -13.30 -2.48 9.73
CA ARG A 215 -14.54 -3.19 9.37
C ARG A 215 -15.57 -2.26 8.74
N ALA A 216 -15.78 -1.08 9.34
CA ALA A 216 -16.70 -0.08 8.81
C ALA A 216 -16.26 0.45 7.44
N TRP A 217 -14.95 0.61 7.21
CA TRP A 217 -14.40 1.02 5.93
C TRP A 217 -14.66 -0.01 4.83
N CYS A 218 -14.46 -1.30 5.12
CA CYS A 218 -14.76 -2.37 4.15
C CYS A 218 -16.24 -2.38 3.75
N ARG A 219 -17.15 -2.07 4.69
CA ARG A 219 -18.61 -2.01 4.46
C ARG A 219 -19.09 -0.72 3.77
N LEU A 220 -18.24 0.29 3.60
CA LEU A 220 -18.64 1.51 2.89
C LEU A 220 -18.75 1.26 1.38
N SER A 221 -19.78 1.85 0.76
CA SER A 221 -19.87 1.95 -0.71
C SER A 221 -18.68 2.72 -1.29
N GLU A 222 -18.36 2.41 -2.54
CA GLU A 222 -17.21 2.98 -3.23
C GLU A 222 -17.33 4.51 -3.40
N GLU A 223 -18.56 5.01 -3.56
CA GLU A 223 -18.87 6.45 -3.60
C GLU A 223 -18.49 7.17 -2.31
N LYS A 224 -18.84 6.58 -1.15
CA LYS A 224 -18.49 7.13 0.16
C LYS A 224 -16.98 7.09 0.38
N LYS A 225 -16.30 6.02 -0.02
CA LYS A 225 -14.83 5.95 -0.01
C LYS A 225 -14.21 7.02 -0.90
N ASN A 226 -14.80 7.29 -2.07
CA ASN A 226 -14.32 8.29 -3.02
C ASN A 226 -14.32 9.70 -2.43
N ARG A 227 -15.31 10.05 -1.59
CA ARG A 227 -15.32 11.32 -0.85
C ARG A 227 -14.04 11.51 -0.01
N TYR A 228 -13.57 10.46 0.67
CA TYR A 228 -12.34 10.52 1.46
C TYR A 228 -11.07 10.53 0.61
N ARG A 229 -11.07 9.85 -0.55
CA ARG A 229 -9.98 9.93 -1.53
C ARG A 229 -9.82 11.35 -2.08
N ARG A 230 -10.91 12.02 -2.46
CA ARG A 230 -10.87 13.42 -2.93
C ARG A 230 -10.30 14.36 -1.86
N MET A 231 -10.62 14.15 -0.58
CA MET A 231 -10.03 14.92 0.52
C MET A 231 -8.51 14.73 0.61
N ALA A 232 -8.02 13.50 0.41
CA ALA A 232 -6.59 13.23 0.37
C ALA A 232 -5.89 13.90 -0.83
N CYS A 233 -6.49 13.81 -2.03
CA CYS A 233 -5.96 14.47 -3.23
C CYS A 233 -5.84 15.99 -3.07
N LYS A 234 -6.77 16.63 -2.34
CA LYS A 234 -6.72 18.08 -2.10
C LYS A 234 -5.50 18.52 -1.28
N VAL A 235 -4.99 17.65 -0.40
CA VAL A 235 -3.80 17.94 0.39
C VAL A 235 -2.55 17.93 -0.50
N THR A 236 -2.40 16.93 -1.38
CA THR A 236 -1.21 16.79 -2.23
C THR A 236 -1.12 17.83 -3.32
N THR A 237 -2.25 18.17 -3.95
CA THR A 237 -2.28 19.20 -5.00
C THR A 237 -1.85 20.56 -4.45
N SER A 238 -2.30 20.90 -3.23
CA SER A 238 -1.92 22.17 -2.60
C SER A 238 -0.42 22.27 -2.26
N CYS A 239 0.21 21.16 -1.85
CA CYS A 239 1.63 21.13 -1.52
C CYS A 239 2.52 21.14 -2.78
N ARG A 240 2.12 20.42 -3.84
CA ARG A 240 2.88 20.36 -5.09
C ARG A 240 2.87 21.71 -5.81
N HIS A 241 1.75 22.43 -5.75
CA HIS A 241 1.63 23.76 -6.37
C HIS A 241 2.41 24.85 -5.63
N LYS A 242 2.58 24.73 -4.30
CA LYS A 242 3.44 25.66 -3.53
C LYS A 242 4.93 25.44 -3.77
N ARG A 243 5.39 24.20 -3.96
CA ARG A 243 6.82 23.94 -4.26
C ARG A 243 7.23 24.40 -5.65
N ARG A 244 6.35 24.33 -6.65
CA ARG A 244 6.67 24.79 -8.01
C ARG A 244 6.82 26.32 -8.16
N ARG A 245 6.29 27.13 -7.23
CA ARG A 245 6.45 28.59 -7.28
C ARG A 245 7.81 29.10 -6.78
N VAL A 246 8.68 28.23 -6.28
CA VAL A 246 9.98 28.63 -5.70
C VAL A 246 11.13 28.54 -6.73
N CYS A 247 10.88 28.03 -7.94
CA CYS A 247 11.94 27.80 -8.94
C CYS A 247 11.74 28.54 -10.28
N THR A 248 11.09 29.71 -10.30
CA THR A 248 11.05 30.59 -11.50
C THR A 248 11.80 31.88 -11.23
N GLY A 249 13.06 31.74 -10.83
CA GLY A 249 13.89 32.88 -10.45
C GLY A 249 15.38 32.54 -10.48
N ARG A 250 15.89 32.23 -11.68
CA ARG A 250 17.15 32.72 -12.23
C ARG A 250 17.34 32.13 -13.62
#